data_AF-F2RFW2-F1
#
_entry.id   AF-F2RFW2-F1
#
_cell.length_a   1.000
_cell.length_b   1.000
_cell.length_c   1.000
_cell.angle_alpha   90.00
_cell.angle_beta   90.00
_cell.angle_gamma   90.00
#
_symmetry.space_group_name_H-M   'P 1'
#
loop_
_entity.id
_entity.type
_entity.pdbx_description
1 polymer ?
#
loop_
_entity_poly.entity_id
_entity_poly.type
_entity_poly.pdbx_seq_one_letter_code
_entity_poly.pdbx_strand_id
1 'polypeptide(L)'
;MTPKNAETPRGLGGAFQKDSAVGGTSAAMVAQLQRRREAAGRCEPLHCGHRDPLDCGPACNGDEPPPPVVLAEHVEHIPAEDAVQLWADARSLYFAADFPKYATKEWRALHPDDPRRLAGALDAAEKWRKYGDEDALMQWFLDANATREPLWARRTLAELDALAKHRRPHDVIATPGWPPIRVPGTETWRHNLDGRQVDLDHNIPRPARYQEAA
;
A
#
# COMPACT_ATOMS: atom_id res chain seq x y z
N MET A 1 -16.42 33.69 52.54
CA MET A 1 -17.10 33.20 51.32
C MET A 1 -16.30 32.04 50.78
N THR A 2 -16.73 30.81 51.08
CA THR A 2 -16.07 29.56 50.72
C THR A 2 -16.96 28.85 49.70
N PRO A 3 -16.46 28.45 48.52
CA PRO A 3 -17.27 27.67 47.59
C PRO A 3 -17.40 26.23 48.09
N LYS A 4 -18.65 25.79 48.27
CA LYS A 4 -19.00 24.39 48.53
C LYS A 4 -18.91 23.63 47.21
N ASN A 5 -17.93 22.73 47.08
CA ASN A 5 -17.89 21.77 45.99
C ASN A 5 -18.97 20.70 46.22
N ALA A 6 -19.91 20.61 45.28
CA ALA A 6 -20.93 19.58 45.26
C ALA A 6 -20.31 18.27 44.77
N GLU A 7 -20.10 17.33 45.69
CA GLU A 7 -19.73 15.95 45.39
C GLU A 7 -20.92 15.27 44.68
N THR A 8 -20.68 14.83 43.44
CA THR A 8 -21.63 14.01 42.69
C THR A 8 -21.41 12.55 43.09
N PRO A 9 -22.44 11.80 43.54
CA PRO A 9 -22.26 10.41 43.93
C PRO A 9 -21.94 9.54 42.71
N ARG A 10 -20.84 8.77 42.82
CA ARG A 10 -20.46 7.73 41.86
C ARG A 10 -21.57 6.67 41.82
N GLY A 11 -22.21 6.56 40.66
CA GLY A 11 -23.17 5.52 40.36
C GLY A 11 -22.55 4.13 40.53
N LEU A 12 -23.26 3.30 41.29
CA LEU A 12 -23.00 1.89 41.52
C LEU A 12 -22.90 1.14 40.19
N GLY A 13 -21.86 0.31 40.07
CA GLY A 13 -21.61 -0.55 38.93
C GLY A 13 -22.78 -1.50 38.67
N GLY A 14 -23.40 -1.34 37.50
CA GLY A 14 -24.25 -2.37 36.92
C GLY A 14 -23.40 -3.57 36.53
N ALA A 15 -23.81 -4.74 36.98
CA ALA A 15 -23.23 -6.02 36.59
C ALA A 15 -23.30 -6.16 35.06
N PHE A 16 -22.13 -6.15 34.41
CA PHE A 16 -22.01 -6.42 32.99
C PHE A 16 -22.20 -7.94 32.79
N GLN A 17 -23.42 -8.33 32.40
CA GLN A 17 -23.77 -9.70 32.05
C GLN A 17 -22.90 -10.17 30.86
N LYS A 18 -21.93 -11.04 31.16
CA LYS A 18 -21.13 -11.77 30.17
C LYS A 18 -21.90 -12.99 29.65
N ASP A 19 -22.98 -12.76 28.92
CA ASP A 19 -23.65 -13.81 28.16
C ASP A 19 -23.43 -13.55 26.67
N SER A 20 -22.23 -13.87 26.18
CA SER A 20 -21.94 -13.93 24.73
C SER A 20 -20.80 -14.90 24.47
N ALA A 21 -21.02 -16.16 24.85
CA ALA A 21 -20.27 -17.30 24.35
C ALA A 21 -21.12 -17.99 23.27
N VAL A 22 -21.21 -17.38 22.09
CA VAL A 22 -21.58 -18.08 20.85
C VAL A 22 -20.44 -17.89 19.86
N GLY A 23 -19.27 -18.43 20.20
CA GLY A 23 -18.10 -18.54 19.31
C GLY A 23 -18.22 -19.67 18.28
N GLY A 24 -19.43 -20.17 18.01
CA GLY A 24 -19.66 -21.33 17.14
C GLY A 24 -19.86 -21.00 15.66
N THR A 25 -20.25 -19.77 15.31
CA THR A 25 -20.61 -19.40 13.94
C THR A 25 -19.39 -19.10 13.05
N SER A 26 -18.31 -18.53 13.60
CA SER A 26 -17.12 -18.19 12.82
C SER A 26 -16.32 -19.42 12.40
N ALA A 27 -16.13 -20.40 13.29
CA ALA A 27 -15.39 -21.62 12.97
C ALA A 27 -16.10 -22.47 11.91
N ALA A 28 -17.43 -22.59 11.99
CA ALA A 28 -18.22 -23.31 10.99
C ALA A 28 -18.18 -22.62 9.61
N MET A 29 -18.23 -21.28 9.59
CA MET A 29 -18.14 -20.49 8.36
C MET A 29 -16.74 -20.57 7.73
N VAL A 30 -15.67 -20.49 8.55
CA VAL A 30 -14.28 -20.64 8.08
C VAL A 30 -14.03 -22.04 7.54
N ALA A 31 -14.51 -23.09 8.22
CA ALA A 31 -14.42 -24.46 7.74
C ALA A 31 -15.21 -24.67 6.43
N GLN A 32 -16.34 -24.00 6.26
CA GLN A 32 -17.11 -24.01 5.02
C GLN A 32 -16.35 -23.32 3.87
N LEU A 33 -15.70 -22.17 4.14
CA LEU A 33 -14.88 -21.46 3.14
C LEU A 33 -13.64 -22.26 2.74
N GLN A 34 -12.95 -22.91 3.69
CA GLN A 34 -11.81 -23.79 3.40
C GLN A 34 -12.24 -24.99 2.54
N ARG A 35 -13.36 -25.65 2.87
CA ARG A 35 -13.92 -26.73 2.04
C ARG A 35 -14.26 -26.26 0.62
N ARG A 36 -14.80 -25.04 0.46
CA ARG A 36 -15.08 -24.45 -0.87
C ARG A 36 -13.79 -24.18 -1.65
N ARG A 37 -12.74 -23.69 -1.00
CA ARG A 37 -11.43 -23.43 -1.63
C ARG A 37 -10.75 -24.73 -2.08
N GLU A 38 -10.77 -25.77 -1.25
CA GLU A 38 -10.23 -27.07 -1.60
C GLU A 38 -11.05 -27.78 -2.68
N ALA A 39 -12.38 -27.60 -2.71
CA ALA A 39 -13.22 -28.10 -3.80
C ALA A 39 -12.90 -27.37 -5.11
N ALA A 40 -12.80 -26.03 -5.08
CA ALA A 40 -12.41 -25.23 -6.25
C ALA A 40 -11.00 -25.58 -6.77
N GLY A 41 -10.07 -25.93 -5.88
CA GLY A 41 -8.73 -26.37 -6.25
C GLY A 41 -8.66 -27.82 -6.76
N ARG A 42 -9.68 -28.65 -6.47
CA ARG A 42 -9.79 -30.05 -6.94
C ARG A 42 -10.69 -30.20 -8.17
N CYS A 43 -11.51 -29.21 -8.49
CA CYS A 43 -12.27 -29.18 -9.73
C CYS A 43 -11.31 -28.95 -10.89
N GLU A 44 -10.92 -30.02 -11.58
CA GLU A 44 -10.73 -29.95 -13.03
C GLU A 44 -11.96 -29.23 -13.63
N PRO A 45 -11.77 -28.33 -14.60
CA PRO A 45 -12.84 -27.48 -15.10
C PRO A 45 -14.08 -28.33 -15.42
N LEU A 46 -15.18 -28.08 -14.70
CA LEU A 46 -16.42 -28.80 -14.90
C LEU A 46 -16.80 -28.67 -16.38
N HIS A 47 -16.99 -29.80 -17.06
CA HIS A 47 -17.35 -29.82 -18.49
C HIS A 47 -18.61 -29.00 -18.83
N CYS A 48 -19.42 -28.65 -17.84
CA CYS A 48 -20.60 -27.81 -18.00
C CYS A 48 -20.33 -26.30 -18.11
N GLY A 49 -19.07 -25.83 -17.98
CA GLY A 49 -18.70 -24.43 -18.19
C GLY A 49 -19.10 -23.44 -17.08
N HIS A 50 -19.71 -23.90 -15.99
CA HIS A 50 -20.04 -23.06 -14.83
C HIS A 50 -18.83 -22.85 -13.92
N ARG A 51 -18.70 -21.63 -13.39
CA ARG A 51 -17.57 -21.22 -12.53
C ARG A 51 -17.79 -21.59 -11.05
N ASP A 52 -19.03 -21.76 -10.61
CA ASP A 52 -19.38 -22.18 -9.24
C ASP A 52 -20.19 -23.51 -9.29
N PRO A 53 -19.77 -24.57 -8.56
CA PRO A 53 -20.51 -25.83 -8.47
C PRO A 53 -21.93 -25.70 -7.91
N LEU A 54 -22.24 -24.61 -7.20
CA LEU A 54 -23.58 -24.35 -6.67
C LEU A 54 -24.54 -23.74 -7.70
N ASP A 55 -24.01 -23.23 -8.82
CA ASP A 55 -24.82 -22.79 -9.97
C ASP A 55 -25.26 -23.98 -10.85
N CYS A 56 -24.74 -25.18 -10.59
CA CYS A 56 -25.21 -26.42 -11.23
C CYS A 56 -26.60 -26.80 -10.69
N GLY A 57 -27.64 -26.24 -11.31
CA GLY A 57 -29.01 -26.73 -11.13
C GLY A 57 -29.20 -28.14 -11.69
N PRO A 58 -30.34 -28.80 -11.39
CA PRO A 58 -30.65 -30.17 -11.84
C PRO A 58 -30.69 -30.34 -13.38
N ALA A 59 -30.68 -29.23 -14.13
CA ALA A 59 -30.58 -29.22 -15.59
C ALA A 59 -29.17 -29.56 -16.13
N CYS A 60 -28.12 -29.58 -15.30
CA CYS A 60 -26.75 -29.91 -15.73
C CYS A 60 -26.50 -31.42 -15.98
N ASN A 61 -27.51 -32.28 -15.80
CA ASN A 61 -27.43 -33.72 -16.10
C ASN A 61 -27.86 -34.06 -17.55
N GLY A 62 -28.15 -33.06 -18.38
CA GLY A 62 -28.43 -33.29 -19.80
C GLY A 62 -27.12 -33.46 -20.58
N ASP A 63 -26.96 -34.59 -21.28
CA ASP A 63 -25.88 -34.85 -22.26
C ASP A 63 -25.94 -33.92 -23.50
N GLU A 64 -26.75 -32.86 -23.46
CA GLU A 64 -26.88 -31.91 -24.55
C GLU A 64 -25.79 -30.85 -24.39
N PRO A 65 -24.77 -30.82 -25.27
CA PRO A 65 -23.72 -29.82 -25.18
C PRO A 65 -24.38 -28.43 -25.25
N PRO A 66 -24.00 -27.47 -24.39
CA PRO A 66 -24.54 -26.13 -24.47
C PRO A 66 -24.33 -25.61 -25.88
N PRO A 67 -25.31 -24.88 -26.46
CA PRO A 67 -25.08 -24.23 -27.75
C PRO A 67 -23.77 -23.44 -27.63
N PRO A 68 -22.90 -23.47 -28.65
CA PRO A 68 -21.66 -22.73 -28.60
C PRO A 68 -21.98 -21.32 -28.16
N VAL A 69 -21.35 -20.85 -27.07
CA VAL A 69 -21.44 -19.45 -26.67
C VAL A 69 -20.88 -18.68 -27.85
N VAL A 70 -21.77 -18.19 -28.71
CA VAL A 70 -21.43 -17.27 -29.77
C VAL A 70 -21.10 -15.99 -29.02
N LEU A 71 -19.85 -15.89 -28.56
CA LEU A 71 -19.27 -14.64 -28.11
C LEU A 71 -19.50 -13.70 -29.28
N ALA A 72 -20.50 -12.83 -29.16
CA ALA A 72 -20.85 -11.93 -30.22
C ALA A 72 -19.57 -11.15 -30.57
N GLU A 73 -19.01 -11.43 -31.75
CA GLU A 73 -17.82 -10.78 -32.31
C GLU A 73 -18.08 -9.30 -32.66
N HIS A 74 -19.07 -8.66 -32.03
CA HIS A 74 -19.22 -7.23 -32.03
C HIS A 74 -18.27 -6.61 -31.01
N VAL A 75 -16.97 -6.83 -31.21
CA VAL A 75 -15.97 -5.89 -30.72
C VAL A 75 -16.03 -4.72 -31.69
N GLU A 76 -16.90 -3.75 -31.39
CA GLU A 76 -16.90 -2.50 -32.13
C GLU A 76 -15.49 -1.92 -32.05
N HIS A 77 -14.86 -1.79 -33.22
CA HIS A 77 -13.50 -1.29 -33.32
C HIS A 77 -13.54 0.20 -32.97
N ILE A 78 -13.15 0.53 -31.73
CA ILE A 78 -13.01 1.91 -31.29
C ILE A 78 -11.87 2.52 -32.12
N PRO A 79 -12.12 3.59 -32.90
CA PRO A 79 -11.06 4.30 -33.62
C PRO A 79 -9.95 4.72 -32.65
N ALA A 80 -8.70 4.68 -33.12
CA ALA A 80 -7.54 5.00 -32.27
C ALA A 80 -7.63 6.41 -31.66
N GLU A 81 -8.23 7.37 -32.38
CA GLU A 81 -8.43 8.75 -31.91
C GLU A 81 -9.40 8.81 -30.72
N ASP A 82 -10.49 8.03 -30.76
CA ASP A 82 -11.48 7.97 -29.69
C ASP A 82 -10.91 7.33 -28.42
N ALA A 83 -10.03 6.32 -28.58
CA ALA A 83 -9.32 5.71 -27.46
C ALA A 83 -8.35 6.68 -26.76
N VAL A 84 -7.66 7.53 -27.52
CA VAL A 84 -6.75 8.55 -26.97
C VAL A 84 -7.53 9.59 -26.17
N GLN A 85 -8.67 10.06 -26.73
CA GLN A 85 -9.52 11.04 -26.05
C GLN A 85 -10.12 10.45 -24.77
N LEU A 86 -10.66 9.23 -24.83
CA LEU A 86 -11.18 8.52 -23.66
C LEU A 86 -10.13 8.41 -22.54
N TRP A 87 -8.88 8.10 -22.89
CA TRP A 87 -7.80 8.00 -21.92
C TRP A 87 -7.42 9.36 -21.31
N ALA A 88 -7.38 10.42 -22.11
CA ALA A 88 -7.11 11.77 -21.63
C ALA A 88 -8.17 12.24 -20.62
N ASP A 89 -9.44 11.99 -20.92
CA ASP A 89 -10.57 12.35 -20.07
C ASP A 89 -10.57 11.51 -18.78
N ALA A 90 -10.36 10.20 -18.89
CA ALA A 90 -10.25 9.31 -17.73
C ALA A 90 -9.10 9.71 -16.81
N ARG A 91 -7.95 10.12 -17.37
CA ARG A 91 -6.80 10.59 -16.59
C ARG A 91 -7.09 11.90 -15.87
N SER A 92 -7.80 12.83 -16.51
CA SER A 92 -8.25 14.08 -15.89
C SER A 92 -9.18 13.81 -14.70
N LEU A 93 -10.17 12.93 -14.89
CA LEU A 93 -11.09 12.50 -13.83
C LEU A 93 -10.38 11.75 -12.69
N TYR A 94 -9.40 10.91 -13.04
CA TYR A 94 -8.58 10.20 -12.06
C TYR A 94 -7.87 11.16 -11.10
N PHE A 95 -7.23 12.21 -11.62
CA PHE A 95 -6.57 13.21 -10.79
C PHE A 95 -7.55 14.09 -10.00
N ALA A 96 -8.74 14.35 -10.55
CA ALA A 96 -9.80 15.07 -9.85
C ALA A 96 -10.50 14.24 -8.76
N ALA A 97 -10.28 12.92 -8.73
CA ALA A 97 -11.01 11.97 -7.89
C ALA A 97 -12.54 11.97 -8.10
N ASP A 98 -13.02 12.41 -9.27
CA ASP A 98 -14.47 12.44 -9.63
C ASP A 98 -14.89 11.17 -10.39
N PHE A 99 -14.94 10.05 -9.68
CA PHE A 99 -15.39 8.77 -10.24
C PHE A 99 -15.89 7.81 -9.15
N PRO A 100 -16.85 6.91 -9.45
CA PRO A 100 -17.29 5.90 -8.50
C PRO A 100 -16.21 4.84 -8.28
N LYS A 101 -16.11 4.30 -7.06
CA LYS A 101 -15.13 3.26 -6.71
C LYS A 101 -15.34 2.01 -7.58
N TYR A 102 -14.23 1.42 -8.06
CA TYR A 102 -14.24 0.20 -8.87
C TYR A 102 -15.12 -0.91 -8.27
N ALA A 103 -15.83 -1.64 -9.15
CA ALA A 103 -16.74 -2.75 -8.84
C ALA A 103 -17.98 -2.43 -7.98
N THR A 104 -18.18 -1.16 -7.56
CA THR A 104 -19.44 -0.74 -6.93
C THR A 104 -20.62 -0.84 -7.89
N LYS A 105 -21.86 -0.79 -7.37
CA LYS A 105 -23.08 -0.82 -8.21
C LYS A 105 -23.13 0.39 -9.16
N GLU A 106 -22.71 1.55 -8.68
CA GLU A 106 -22.62 2.78 -9.48
C GLU A 106 -21.60 2.64 -10.60
N TRP A 107 -20.40 2.12 -10.32
CA TRP A 107 -19.39 1.86 -11.34
C TRP A 107 -19.85 0.84 -12.39
N ARG A 108 -20.55 -0.22 -11.96
CA ARG A 108 -21.11 -1.24 -12.87
C ARG A 108 -22.25 -0.72 -13.75
N ALA A 109 -22.93 0.33 -13.33
CA ALA A 109 -23.98 0.97 -14.11
C ALA A 109 -23.46 1.93 -15.19
N LEU A 110 -22.17 2.32 -15.13
CA LEU A 110 -21.55 3.17 -16.15
C LEU A 110 -21.41 2.44 -17.48
N HIS A 111 -21.55 3.19 -18.58
CA HIS A 111 -21.30 2.68 -19.94
C HIS A 111 -19.84 2.22 -20.09
N PRO A 112 -19.53 1.20 -20.91
CA PRO A 112 -18.15 0.81 -21.20
C PRO A 112 -17.25 1.98 -21.67
N ASP A 113 -17.81 2.89 -22.46
CA ASP A 113 -17.10 4.06 -23.01
C ASP A 113 -17.17 5.30 -22.10
N ASP A 114 -17.67 5.18 -20.87
CA ASP A 114 -17.63 6.30 -19.92
C ASP A 114 -16.22 6.45 -19.32
N PRO A 115 -15.55 7.61 -19.45
CA PRO A 115 -14.20 7.82 -18.93
C PRO A 115 -14.13 7.67 -17.39
N ARG A 116 -15.24 7.86 -16.66
CA ARG A 116 -15.32 7.62 -15.21
C ARG A 116 -15.13 6.14 -14.86
N ARG A 117 -15.58 5.24 -15.75
CA ARG A 117 -15.43 3.80 -15.56
C ARG A 117 -13.95 3.40 -15.66
N LEU A 118 -13.23 3.93 -16.65
CA LEU A 118 -11.79 3.74 -16.81
C LEU A 118 -10.99 4.38 -15.65
N ALA A 119 -11.35 5.59 -15.21
CA ALA A 119 -10.71 6.24 -14.07
C ALA A 119 -10.80 5.39 -12.78
N GLY A 120 -11.97 4.81 -12.50
CA GLY A 120 -12.14 3.89 -11.37
C GLY A 120 -11.29 2.62 -11.48
N ALA A 121 -11.12 2.08 -12.68
CA ALA A 121 -10.25 0.92 -12.92
C ALA A 121 -8.76 1.25 -12.73
N LEU A 122 -8.31 2.44 -13.15
CA LEU A 122 -6.94 2.91 -12.92
C LEU A 122 -6.64 3.10 -11.43
N ASP A 123 -7.57 3.67 -10.66
CA ASP A 123 -7.43 3.78 -9.21
C ASP A 123 -7.33 2.43 -8.52
N ALA A 124 -8.14 1.46 -8.94
CA ALA A 124 -8.02 0.09 -8.46
C ALA A 124 -6.64 -0.49 -8.80
N ALA A 125 -6.20 -0.42 -10.06
CA ALA A 125 -4.91 -0.94 -10.49
C ALA A 125 -3.74 -0.30 -9.73
N GLU A 126 -3.79 1.00 -9.47
CA GLU A 126 -2.76 1.71 -8.68
C GLU A 126 -2.79 1.30 -7.20
N LYS A 127 -3.97 1.06 -6.62
CA LYS A 127 -4.10 0.48 -5.28
C LYS A 127 -3.51 -0.92 -5.21
N TRP A 128 -3.81 -1.77 -6.21
CA TRP A 128 -3.21 -3.10 -6.34
C TRP A 128 -1.68 -3.01 -6.49
N ARG A 129 -1.15 -2.04 -7.24
CA ARG A 129 0.30 -1.82 -7.36
C ARG A 129 0.94 -1.38 -6.05
N LYS A 130 0.27 -0.49 -5.30
CA LYS A 130 0.78 0.05 -4.02
C LYS A 130 0.70 -0.94 -2.87
N TYR A 131 -0.39 -1.69 -2.80
CA TYR A 131 -0.72 -2.51 -1.63
C TYR A 131 -0.67 -4.02 -1.91
N GLY A 132 -0.56 -4.42 -3.18
CA GLY A 132 -0.52 -5.81 -3.60
C GLY A 132 -1.90 -6.47 -3.61
N ASP A 133 -1.91 -7.78 -3.35
CA ASP A 133 -3.08 -8.60 -3.06
C ASP A 133 -3.90 -8.01 -1.90
N GLU A 134 -5.23 -8.19 -1.92
CA GLU A 134 -6.10 -7.86 -0.80
C GLU A 134 -5.61 -8.50 0.51
N ASP A 135 -5.04 -9.71 0.44
CA ASP A 135 -4.38 -10.36 1.58
C ASP A 135 -3.13 -9.59 2.06
N ALA A 136 -2.32 -9.07 1.15
CA ALA A 136 -1.15 -8.26 1.49
C ALA A 136 -1.55 -6.88 2.05
N LEU A 137 -2.62 -6.28 1.54
CA LEU A 137 -3.19 -5.05 2.06
C LEU A 137 -3.77 -5.27 3.47
N MET A 138 -4.49 -6.38 3.69
CA MET A 138 -5.01 -6.74 5.01
C MET A 138 -3.90 -7.07 5.99
N GLN A 139 -2.88 -7.81 5.57
CA GLN A 139 -1.71 -8.05 6.39
C GLN A 139 -1.00 -6.75 6.76
N TRP A 140 -0.80 -5.85 5.79
CA TRP A 140 -0.24 -4.52 6.06
C TRP A 140 -1.08 -3.72 7.06
N PHE A 141 -2.41 -3.76 6.94
CA PHE A 141 -3.31 -3.09 7.89
C PHE A 141 -3.23 -3.69 9.30
N LEU A 142 -3.12 -5.01 9.41
CA LEU A 142 -2.94 -5.70 10.69
C LEU A 142 -1.58 -5.34 11.30
N ASP A 143 -0.51 -5.31 10.51
CA ASP A 143 0.83 -4.95 10.95
C ASP A 143 0.90 -3.47 11.38
N ALA A 144 0.22 -2.57 10.64
CA ALA A 144 0.16 -1.15 10.95
C ALA A 144 -0.63 -0.85 12.24
N ASN A 145 -1.69 -1.63 12.51
CA ASN A 145 -2.51 -1.53 13.71
C ASN A 145 -2.06 -2.45 14.85
N ALA A 146 -1.04 -3.29 14.63
CA ALA A 146 -0.50 -4.13 15.67
C ALA A 146 -0.11 -3.25 16.86
N THR A 147 -0.57 -3.61 18.05
CA THR A 147 -0.26 -2.86 19.27
C THR A 147 1.25 -2.75 19.37
N ARG A 148 1.75 -1.54 19.11
CA ARG A 148 3.17 -1.26 19.25
C ARG A 148 3.57 -1.60 20.67
N GLU A 149 4.72 -2.24 20.82
CA GLU A 149 5.26 -2.54 22.14
C GLU A 149 5.26 -1.24 22.96
N PRO A 150 4.62 -1.26 24.13
CA PRO A 150 4.48 -0.06 24.94
C PRO A 150 5.87 0.46 25.30
N LEU A 151 6.02 1.78 25.45
CA LEU A 151 7.33 2.43 25.61
C LEU A 151 8.18 1.83 26.74
N TRP A 152 7.55 1.29 27.79
CA TRP A 152 8.21 0.65 28.92
C TRP A 152 8.75 -0.76 28.62
N ALA A 153 8.20 -1.46 27.62
CA ALA A 153 8.69 -2.75 27.16
C ALA A 153 9.81 -2.61 26.12
N ARG A 154 10.03 -1.39 25.61
CA ARG A 154 11.11 -1.12 24.66
C ARG A 154 12.46 -1.22 25.34
N ARG A 155 13.43 -1.66 24.55
CA ARG A 155 14.83 -1.68 24.98
C ARG A 155 15.30 -0.30 25.41
N THR A 156 16.11 -0.27 26.47
CA THR A 156 16.73 0.97 26.95
C THR A 156 17.73 1.51 25.93
N LEU A 157 18.09 2.79 26.02
CA LEU A 157 19.15 3.36 25.17
C LEU A 157 20.47 2.58 25.30
N ALA A 158 20.82 2.13 26.51
CA ALA A 158 22.02 1.35 26.74
C ALA A 158 21.97 -0.03 26.04
N GLU A 159 20.81 -0.69 26.04
CA GLU A 159 20.62 -1.96 25.32
C GLU A 159 20.65 -1.76 23.80
N LEU A 160 20.08 -0.66 23.30
CA LEU A 160 20.16 -0.32 21.87
C LEU A 160 21.60 -0.04 21.46
N ASP A 161 22.37 0.68 22.28
CA ASP A 161 23.77 0.99 22.01
C ASP A 161 24.66 -0.26 22.07
N ALA A 162 24.40 -1.17 23.01
CA ALA A 162 25.07 -2.47 23.08
C ALA A 162 24.76 -3.38 21.88
N LEU A 163 23.55 -3.29 21.32
CA LEU A 163 23.14 -4.02 20.13
C LEU A 163 23.52 -3.34 18.83
N ALA A 164 23.81 -2.04 18.86
CA ALA A 164 24.30 -1.28 17.74
C ALA A 164 25.70 -1.81 17.40
N LYS A 165 25.75 -2.82 16.52
CA LYS A 165 27.00 -3.20 15.85
C LYS A 165 27.42 -1.99 15.05
N HIS A 166 28.39 -1.22 15.54
CA HIS A 166 29.01 -0.16 14.76
C HIS A 166 29.47 -0.77 13.44
N ARG A 167 28.73 -0.50 12.37
CA ARG A 167 29.19 -0.87 11.04
C ARG A 167 30.46 -0.08 10.81
N ARG A 168 31.52 -0.78 10.39
CA ARG A 168 32.74 -0.11 9.95
C ARG A 168 32.33 0.93 8.89
N PRO A 169 32.82 2.18 8.97
CA PRO A 169 32.60 3.15 7.92
C PRO A 169 32.88 2.50 6.57
N HIS A 170 31.95 2.62 5.63
CA HIS A 170 32.14 2.09 4.29
C HIS A 170 33.23 2.92 3.61
N ASP A 171 34.24 2.24 3.08
CA ASP A 171 35.26 2.88 2.24
C ASP A 171 34.57 3.30 0.94
N VAL A 172 34.26 4.59 0.80
CA VAL A 172 33.62 5.13 -0.40
C VAL A 172 34.68 5.34 -1.46
N ILE A 173 34.73 4.43 -2.43
CA ILE A 173 35.59 4.57 -3.62
C ILE A 173 34.80 5.36 -4.66
N ALA A 174 35.38 6.46 -5.14
CA ALA A 174 34.79 7.20 -6.25
C ALA A 174 34.67 6.30 -7.48
N THR A 175 33.47 6.23 -8.06
CA THR A 175 33.25 5.48 -9.29
C THR A 175 34.13 6.04 -10.40
N PRO A 176 34.92 5.22 -11.12
CA PRO A 176 35.80 5.71 -12.18
C PRO A 176 35.02 6.49 -13.24
N GLY A 177 35.56 7.64 -13.67
CA GLY A 177 34.97 8.49 -14.71
C GLY A 177 33.94 9.51 -14.22
N TRP A 178 33.59 9.52 -12.93
CA TRP A 178 32.77 10.58 -12.35
C TRP A 178 33.62 11.79 -11.96
N PRO A 179 33.19 13.02 -12.28
CA PRO A 179 33.85 14.23 -11.79
C PRO A 179 33.75 14.29 -10.25
N PRO A 180 34.76 14.81 -9.54
CA PRO A 180 34.73 14.93 -8.09
C PRO A 180 33.49 15.73 -7.65
N ILE A 181 32.67 15.12 -6.78
CA ILE A 181 31.45 15.75 -6.26
C ILE A 181 31.86 16.90 -5.35
N ARG A 182 31.60 18.13 -5.79
CA ARG A 182 31.80 19.34 -5.00
C ARG A 182 30.69 19.42 -3.94
N VAL A 183 31.03 19.27 -2.67
CA VAL A 183 30.07 19.46 -1.57
C VAL A 183 29.69 20.94 -1.51
N PRO A 184 28.43 21.32 -1.79
CA PRO A 184 28.01 22.72 -1.77
C PRO A 184 28.21 23.31 -0.37
N GLY A 185 28.79 24.52 -0.28
CA GLY A 185 29.07 25.21 0.98
C GLY A 185 30.50 25.05 1.52
N THR A 186 31.37 24.32 0.83
CA THR A 186 32.82 24.29 1.14
C THR A 186 33.59 24.97 0.00
N GLU A 187 34.02 26.22 0.22
CA GLU A 187 34.92 26.93 -0.71
C GLU A 187 36.39 26.51 -0.54
N THR A 188 36.69 25.73 0.51
CA THR A 188 38.03 25.23 0.83
C THR A 188 38.09 23.72 0.63
N TRP A 189 39.04 23.27 -0.18
CA TRP A 189 39.36 21.85 -0.32
C TRP A 189 40.04 21.39 0.97
N ARG A 190 39.30 20.75 1.87
CA ARG A 190 39.88 20.12 3.07
C ARG A 190 40.41 18.74 2.69
N HIS A 191 41.73 18.59 2.69
CA HIS A 191 42.38 17.31 2.45
C HIS A 191 42.75 16.64 3.77
N ASN A 192 42.37 15.38 3.93
CA ASN A 192 42.93 14.50 4.95
C ASN A 192 43.99 13.64 4.28
N LEU A 193 45.26 14.00 4.46
CA LEU A 193 46.41 13.22 4.03
C LEU A 193 46.92 12.46 5.26
N ASP A 194 47.03 11.14 5.16
CA ASP A 194 47.54 10.26 6.24
C ASP A 194 46.83 10.42 7.60
N GLY A 195 45.50 10.61 7.57
CA GLY A 195 44.69 10.73 8.79
C GLY A 195 44.91 12.03 9.58
N ARG A 196 45.67 12.98 9.04
CA ARG A 196 45.81 14.32 9.57
C ARG A 196 45.21 15.33 8.60
N GLN A 197 44.54 16.32 9.17
CA GLN A 197 44.05 17.46 8.40
C GLN A 197 45.26 18.33 8.05
N VAL A 198 45.53 18.48 6.75
CA VAL A 198 46.65 19.29 6.26
C VAL A 198 46.08 20.41 5.40
N ASP A 199 46.37 21.66 5.79
CA ASP A 199 46.12 22.82 4.94
C ASP A 199 47.28 22.95 3.93
N LEU A 200 46.97 23.00 2.63
CA LEU A 200 47.99 23.17 1.57
C LEU A 200 48.37 24.65 1.42
N ASP A 201 49.61 24.95 1.00
CA ASP A 201 50.16 26.32 0.96
C ASP A 201 49.44 27.33 0.04
N HIS A 202 48.52 26.89 -0.81
CA HIS A 202 47.65 27.78 -1.60
C HIS A 202 46.40 28.24 -0.81
N ASN A 203 46.30 27.85 0.46
CA ASN A 203 45.30 28.30 1.42
C ASN A 203 45.74 29.63 2.04
N ILE A 204 45.90 30.68 1.23
CA ILE A 204 45.98 32.04 1.77
C ILE A 204 44.60 32.32 2.37
N PRO A 205 44.48 32.52 3.70
CA PRO A 205 43.19 32.81 4.31
C PRO A 205 42.64 34.06 3.63
N ARG A 206 41.41 33.97 3.09
CA ARG A 206 40.74 35.16 2.55
C ARG A 206 40.70 36.23 3.64
N PRO A 207 41.04 37.49 3.34
CA PRO A 207 40.90 38.55 4.32
C PRO A 207 39.45 38.61 4.80
N ALA A 208 39.29 38.74 6.12
CA ALA A 208 37.98 38.71 6.76
C ALA A 208 37.11 39.90 6.34
N ARG A 209 37.71 40.94 5.73
CA ARG A 209 37.04 42.14 5.24
C ARG A 209 37.55 42.50 3.86
N TYR A 210 36.64 42.89 2.98
CA TYR A 210 36.92 43.25 1.58
C TYR A 210 37.93 44.42 1.44
N GLN A 211 38.11 45.23 2.49
CA GLN A 211 39.01 46.39 2.50
C GLN A 211 40.49 46.03 2.66
N GLU A 212 40.83 44.79 3.03
CA GLU A 212 42.22 44.34 3.23
C GLU A 212 42.83 43.68 1.97
N ALA A 213 42.09 43.68 0.84
CA ALA A 213 42.50 43.04 -0.42
C ALA A 213 43.06 44.01 -1.48
N ALA A 214 43.51 45.21 -1.08
CA ALA A 214 44.09 46.23 -1.96
C ALA A 214 45.63 46.16 -2.00
#